data_AF-A0A7C4WL95-F1
#
_entry.id   AF-A0A7C4WL95-F1
#
_cell.length_a   1.000
_cell.length_b   1.000
_cell.length_c   1.000
_cell.angle_alpha   90.00
_cell.angle_beta   90.00
_cell.angle_gamma   90.00
#
_symmetry.space_group_name_H-M   'P 1'
#
loop_
_entity.id
_entity.type
_entity.pdbx_description
1 polymer ?
#
loop_
_entity_poly.entity_id
_entity_poly.type
_entity_poly.pdbx_seq_one_letter_code
_entity_poly.pdbx_strand_id
1 'polypeptide(L)'
;MSQSRPSPDLVVARYREPVAWLRKVPRSIRVFLYDKGGDLAPADVPGAEITRLANVGREAHTYLTHIVRHYASLSPLNVFCQGKPFDHVPEFHRVLRELAAGTPVPGGFRWLGFIVDTDDPRGRRLFVPWSKNPDRRELALDRFHLELFGSPCPERVRFFPGANFIASRERIRSRPLDFYQKALLLAEAFPDAAHCFERVWDEIFGIAGVDEALLSGRDTAYLRPVKRITRATS
;
A
#
# COMPACT_ATOMS: atom_id res chain seq x y z
N MET A 1 -31.66 -11.11 16.36
CA MET A 1 -31.19 -10.74 15.01
C MET A 1 -29.68 -10.60 15.05
N SER A 2 -28.94 -11.54 14.48
CA SER A 2 -27.48 -11.43 14.37
C SER A 2 -27.17 -10.30 13.38
N GLN A 3 -26.70 -9.15 13.85
CA GLN A 3 -26.14 -8.16 12.95
C GLN A 3 -24.88 -8.77 12.34
N SER A 4 -24.93 -9.12 11.05
CA SER A 4 -23.75 -9.56 10.32
C SER A 4 -22.68 -8.48 10.46
N ARG A 5 -21.54 -8.81 11.08
CA ARG A 5 -20.41 -7.87 11.16
C ARG A 5 -20.06 -7.41 9.74
N PRO A 6 -19.87 -6.10 9.51
CA PRO A 6 -19.51 -5.60 8.20
C PRO A 6 -18.16 -6.19 7.77
N SER A 7 -18.17 -6.79 6.59
CA SER A 7 -17.04 -7.48 5.95
C SER A 7 -15.93 -6.52 5.51
N PRO A 8 -14.63 -6.81 5.79
CA PRO A 8 -13.53 -6.05 5.22
C PRO A 8 -13.50 -6.11 3.69
N ASP A 9 -12.95 -5.07 3.07
CA ASP A 9 -12.61 -5.05 1.64
C ASP A 9 -11.13 -5.32 1.44
N LEU A 10 -10.80 -6.14 0.43
CA LEU A 10 -9.44 -6.36 -0.07
C LEU A 10 -9.32 -5.74 -1.46
N VAL A 11 -8.47 -4.73 -1.58
CA VAL A 11 -8.20 -3.95 -2.78
C VAL A 11 -6.85 -4.36 -3.36
N VAL A 12 -6.88 -4.99 -4.53
CA VAL A 12 -5.69 -5.59 -5.17
C VAL A 12 -5.31 -4.80 -6.41
N ALA A 13 -4.09 -4.27 -6.45
CA ALA A 13 -3.49 -3.66 -7.63
C ALA A 13 -2.68 -4.68 -8.42
N ARG A 14 -3.27 -5.21 -9.51
CA ARG A 14 -2.63 -6.21 -10.38
C ARG A 14 -2.19 -5.58 -11.71
N TYR A 15 -0.98 -5.90 -12.16
CA TYR A 15 -0.60 -5.79 -13.55
C TYR A 15 -0.62 -7.17 -14.22
N ARG A 16 0.43 -7.98 -14.08
CA ARG A 16 0.55 -9.32 -14.69
C ARG A 16 0.88 -10.43 -13.68
N GLU A 17 0.84 -10.09 -12.40
CA GLU A 17 1.17 -11.03 -11.32
C GLU A 17 0.15 -12.19 -11.28
N PRO A 18 0.59 -13.41 -10.94
CA PRO A 18 -0.32 -14.52 -10.71
C PRO A 18 -1.12 -14.28 -9.42
N VAL A 19 -2.45 -14.28 -9.54
CA VAL A 19 -3.38 -13.98 -8.43
C VAL A 19 -4.15 -15.20 -7.91
N ALA A 20 -3.72 -16.41 -8.26
CA ALA A 20 -4.31 -17.66 -7.77
C ALA A 20 -4.35 -17.76 -6.23
N TRP A 21 -3.51 -16.99 -5.52
CA TRP A 21 -3.50 -16.89 -4.07
C TRP A 21 -4.81 -16.34 -3.49
N LEU A 22 -5.63 -15.62 -4.30
CA LEU A 22 -6.93 -15.11 -3.90
C LEU A 22 -7.92 -16.20 -3.51
N ARG A 23 -7.74 -17.43 -4.01
CA ARG A 23 -8.55 -18.60 -3.62
C ARG A 23 -8.49 -18.93 -2.13
N LYS A 24 -7.48 -18.43 -1.43
CA LYS A 24 -7.28 -18.61 0.02
C LYS A 24 -7.79 -17.43 0.85
N VAL A 25 -8.36 -16.40 0.23
CA VAL A 25 -8.98 -15.26 0.93
C VAL A 25 -10.26 -15.74 1.61
N PRO A 26 -10.48 -15.43 2.90
CA PRO A 26 -11.73 -15.74 3.58
C PRO A 26 -12.95 -15.19 2.83
N ARG A 27 -14.00 -16.00 2.68
CA ARG A 27 -15.24 -15.60 1.95
C ARG A 27 -15.96 -14.40 2.55
N SER A 28 -15.70 -14.09 3.82
CA SER A 28 -16.23 -12.91 4.48
C SER A 28 -15.52 -11.61 4.09
N ILE A 29 -14.45 -11.66 3.28
CA ILE A 29 -13.77 -10.48 2.74
C ILE A 29 -14.19 -10.29 1.29
N ARG A 30 -14.67 -9.10 0.95
CA ARG A 30 -14.99 -8.75 -0.44
C ARG A 30 -13.71 -8.38 -1.17
N VAL A 31 -13.55 -8.85 -2.40
CA VAL A 31 -12.31 -8.63 -3.17
C VAL A 31 -12.59 -7.69 -4.34
N PHE A 32 -11.93 -6.55 -4.36
CA PHE A 32 -11.85 -5.63 -5.49
C PHE A 32 -10.49 -5.82 -6.17
N LEU A 33 -10.49 -6.36 -7.38
CA LEU A 33 -9.28 -6.54 -8.17
C LEU A 33 -9.26 -5.52 -9.31
N TYR A 34 -8.28 -4.63 -9.28
CA TYR A 34 -8.03 -3.71 -10.38
C TYR A 34 -6.92 -4.29 -11.25
N ASP A 35 -7.27 -4.63 -12.49
CA ASP A 35 -6.37 -5.27 -13.45
C ASP A 35 -5.88 -4.26 -14.50
N LYS A 36 -4.57 -4.08 -14.54
CA LYS A 36 -3.85 -3.24 -15.51
C LYS A 36 -3.14 -4.04 -16.60
N GLY A 37 -3.07 -5.37 -16.48
CA GLY A 37 -2.39 -6.23 -17.47
C GLY A 37 -3.29 -6.63 -18.63
N GLY A 38 -4.59 -6.69 -18.38
CA GLY A 38 -5.60 -7.01 -19.38
C GLY A 38 -5.76 -8.51 -19.68
N ASP A 39 -4.89 -9.33 -19.10
CA ASP A 39 -4.72 -10.76 -19.35
C ASP A 39 -5.49 -11.67 -18.38
N LEU A 40 -6.16 -11.12 -17.36
CA LEU A 40 -6.87 -11.92 -16.35
C LEU A 40 -8.31 -12.26 -16.77
N ALA A 41 -8.65 -13.54 -16.86
CA ALA A 41 -10.04 -13.94 -17.09
C ALA A 41 -10.83 -13.93 -15.77
N PRO A 42 -12.12 -13.52 -15.77
CA PRO A 42 -12.95 -13.57 -14.56
C PRO A 42 -13.02 -14.96 -13.89
N ALA A 43 -12.93 -16.02 -14.68
CA ALA A 43 -12.91 -17.40 -14.19
C ALA A 43 -11.68 -17.74 -13.33
N ASP A 44 -10.57 -16.98 -13.45
CA ASP A 44 -9.34 -17.23 -12.69
C ASP A 44 -9.46 -16.81 -11.22
N VAL A 45 -10.33 -15.83 -10.94
CA VAL A 45 -10.54 -15.18 -9.64
C VAL A 45 -12.03 -15.13 -9.28
N PRO A 46 -12.70 -16.29 -9.14
CA PRO A 46 -14.14 -16.33 -8.90
C PRO A 46 -14.49 -15.60 -7.59
N GLY A 47 -15.47 -14.70 -7.66
CA GLY A 47 -15.95 -13.91 -6.53
C GLY A 47 -15.23 -12.58 -6.30
N ALA A 48 -14.22 -12.23 -7.10
CA ALA A 48 -13.65 -10.89 -7.12
C ALA A 48 -14.45 -9.97 -8.05
N GLU A 49 -14.66 -8.72 -7.63
CA GLU A 49 -15.11 -7.64 -8.50
C GLU A 49 -13.92 -7.12 -9.29
N ILE A 50 -13.93 -7.31 -10.61
CA ILE A 50 -12.80 -6.96 -11.48
C ILE A 50 -13.09 -5.64 -12.18
N THR A 51 -12.15 -4.70 -12.05
CA THR A 51 -12.15 -3.45 -12.82
C THR A 51 -10.89 -3.37 -13.67
N ARG A 52 -11.02 -3.13 -14.97
CA ARG A 52 -9.87 -2.85 -15.85
C ARG A 52 -9.44 -1.38 -15.71
N LEU A 53 -8.14 -1.14 -15.61
CA LEU A 53 -7.54 0.20 -15.57
C LEU A 53 -6.38 0.31 -16.58
N ALA A 54 -6.07 1.53 -17.00
CA ALA A 54 -4.84 1.80 -17.74
C ALA A 54 -3.60 1.54 -16.86
N ASN A 55 -2.50 1.10 -17.48
CA ASN A 55 -1.24 0.82 -16.77
C ASN A 55 -0.43 2.11 -16.49
N VAL A 56 -1.00 2.99 -15.66
CA VAL A 56 -0.41 4.27 -15.22
C VAL A 56 -0.32 4.33 -13.69
N GLY A 57 0.57 5.14 -13.12
CA GLY A 57 0.60 5.44 -11.68
C GLY A 57 0.73 4.26 -10.70
N ARG A 58 1.20 3.10 -11.19
CA ARG A 58 1.44 1.83 -10.46
C ARG A 58 0.31 1.48 -9.46
N GLU A 59 0.62 1.01 -8.26
CA GLU A 59 -0.39 0.66 -7.25
C GLU A 59 -1.12 1.87 -6.66
N ALA A 60 -0.44 3.03 -6.54
CA ALA A 60 -1.04 4.21 -5.94
C ALA A 60 -2.28 4.69 -6.69
N HIS A 61 -2.21 4.76 -8.02
CA HIS A 61 -3.37 5.06 -8.85
C HIS A 61 -4.53 4.09 -8.62
N THR A 62 -4.25 2.80 -8.45
CA THR A 62 -5.29 1.81 -8.16
C THR A 62 -5.96 2.08 -6.82
N TYR A 63 -5.18 2.27 -5.75
CA TYR A 63 -5.73 2.48 -4.41
C TYR A 63 -6.57 3.77 -4.35
N LEU A 64 -6.08 4.84 -4.96
CA LEU A 64 -6.79 6.13 -5.04
C LEU A 64 -8.05 6.02 -5.90
N THR A 65 -8.00 5.30 -7.02
CA THR A 65 -9.20 5.02 -7.83
C THR A 65 -10.27 4.34 -7.00
N HIS A 66 -9.90 3.33 -6.19
CA HIS A 66 -10.85 2.66 -5.30
C HIS A 66 -11.42 3.61 -4.26
N ILE A 67 -10.56 4.36 -3.56
CA ILE A 67 -10.99 5.33 -2.53
C ILE A 67 -11.95 6.35 -3.13
N VAL A 68 -11.65 6.95 -4.28
CA VAL A 68 -12.49 7.96 -4.92
C VAL A 68 -13.84 7.36 -5.34
N ARG A 69 -13.85 6.20 -5.99
CA ARG A 69 -15.09 5.56 -6.48
C ARG A 69 -16.02 5.10 -5.36
N HIS A 70 -15.45 4.60 -4.27
CA HIS A 70 -16.20 4.00 -3.18
C HIS A 70 -16.24 4.88 -1.92
N TYR A 71 -15.81 6.14 -1.99
CA TYR A 71 -15.65 7.01 -0.82
C TYR A 71 -16.87 7.03 0.10
N ALA A 72 -18.08 7.09 -0.49
CA ALA A 72 -19.37 7.07 0.22
C ALA A 72 -19.80 5.68 0.73
N SER A 73 -19.19 4.60 0.24
CA SER A 73 -19.57 3.21 0.52
C SER A 73 -18.41 2.32 1.01
N LEU A 74 -17.27 2.90 1.41
CA LEU A 74 -16.11 2.16 1.92
C LEU A 74 -16.53 1.19 3.04
N SER A 75 -15.94 -0.01 3.04
CA SER A 75 -16.06 -0.92 4.17
C SER A 75 -15.41 -0.32 5.42
N PRO A 76 -15.87 -0.67 6.65
CA PRO A 76 -15.20 -0.24 7.88
C PRO A 76 -13.69 -0.51 7.90
N LEU A 77 -13.22 -1.56 7.23
CA LEU A 77 -11.79 -1.86 7.03
C LEU A 77 -11.49 -2.17 5.57
N ASN A 78 -10.43 -1.55 5.04
CA ASN A 78 -9.99 -1.70 3.66
C ASN A 78 -8.51 -2.11 3.67
N VAL A 79 -8.19 -3.24 3.05
CA VAL A 79 -6.84 -3.79 2.93
C VAL A 79 -6.34 -3.49 1.52
N PHE A 80 -5.24 -2.77 1.40
CA PHE A 80 -4.65 -2.40 0.11
C PHE A 80 -3.36 -3.21 -0.11
N CYS A 81 -3.26 -3.86 -1.27
CA CYS A 81 -2.07 -4.63 -1.59
C CYS A 81 -1.74 -4.71 -3.09
N GLN A 82 -0.47 -4.92 -3.40
CA GLN A 82 -0.01 -5.23 -4.76
C GLN A 82 -0.46 -6.63 -5.19
N GLY A 83 -0.39 -6.94 -6.49
CA GLY A 83 -0.80 -8.23 -7.06
C GLY A 83 0.01 -9.44 -6.54
N LYS A 84 1.22 -9.18 -6.01
CA LYS A 84 2.09 -10.16 -5.35
C LYS A 84 2.54 -9.64 -3.98
N PRO A 85 1.65 -9.63 -2.97
CA PRO A 85 1.94 -8.99 -1.69
C PRO A 85 3.03 -9.72 -0.88
N PHE A 86 3.27 -11.01 -1.14
CA PHE A 86 4.15 -11.87 -0.34
C PHE A 86 5.64 -11.50 -0.40
N ASP A 87 6.07 -10.75 -1.42
CA ASP A 87 7.44 -10.23 -1.51
C ASP A 87 7.74 -9.22 -0.40
N HIS A 88 6.69 -8.60 0.15
CA HIS A 88 6.77 -7.63 1.25
C HIS A 88 6.04 -8.11 2.52
N VAL A 89 5.03 -8.97 2.39
CA VAL A 89 4.18 -9.48 3.48
C VAL A 89 4.06 -11.01 3.43
N PRO A 90 5.10 -11.78 3.81
CA PRO A 90 5.07 -13.24 3.73
C PRO A 90 3.87 -13.90 4.44
N GLU A 91 3.34 -13.28 5.48
CA GLU A 91 2.19 -13.70 6.28
C GLU A 91 0.84 -13.19 5.79
N PHE A 92 0.73 -12.64 4.57
CA PHE A 92 -0.46 -11.92 4.13
C PHE A 92 -1.77 -12.71 4.36
N HIS A 93 -1.79 -14.01 4.06
CA HIS A 93 -2.97 -14.85 4.33
C HIS A 93 -3.33 -14.97 5.82
N ARG A 94 -2.34 -14.94 6.72
CA ARG A 94 -2.60 -14.93 8.17
C ARG A 94 -3.28 -13.64 8.58
N VAL A 95 -2.78 -12.50 8.08
CA VAL A 95 -3.39 -11.18 8.33
C VAL A 95 -4.85 -11.15 7.86
N LEU A 96 -5.14 -11.66 6.65
CA LEU A 96 -6.52 -11.72 6.16
C LEU A 96 -7.42 -12.61 7.03
N ARG A 97 -6.93 -13.73 7.56
CA ARG A 97 -7.69 -14.59 8.49
C ARG A 97 -7.96 -13.89 9.82
N GLU A 98 -6.98 -13.18 10.36
CA GLU A 98 -7.14 -12.37 11.58
C GLU A 98 -8.23 -11.31 11.39
N LEU A 99 -8.20 -10.56 10.28
CA LEU A 99 -9.22 -9.56 9.96
C LEU A 99 -10.61 -10.18 9.77
N ALA A 100 -10.69 -11.32 9.08
CA ALA A 100 -11.95 -12.05 8.92
C ALA A 100 -12.52 -12.56 10.26
N ALA A 101 -11.66 -12.85 11.24
CA ALA A 101 -12.04 -13.20 12.61
C ALA A 101 -12.43 -11.98 13.46
N GLY A 102 -12.24 -10.76 12.95
CA GLY A 102 -12.58 -9.51 13.62
C GLY A 102 -11.46 -8.98 14.53
N THR A 103 -10.20 -9.37 14.30
CA THR A 103 -9.06 -8.75 14.98
C THR A 103 -9.08 -7.24 14.73
N PRO A 104 -9.07 -6.40 15.79
CA PRO A 104 -9.11 -4.95 15.63
C PRO A 104 -7.82 -4.42 15.01
N VAL A 105 -7.92 -3.27 14.37
CA VAL A 105 -6.77 -2.49 13.86
C VAL A 105 -6.67 -1.23 14.71
N PRO A 106 -5.81 -1.22 15.77
CA PRO A 106 -5.65 -0.06 16.63
C PRO A 106 -5.32 1.19 15.82
N GLY A 107 -5.93 2.31 16.20
CA GLY A 107 -5.75 3.57 15.47
C GLY A 107 -6.32 3.57 14.05
N GLY A 108 -6.99 2.52 13.57
CA GLY A 108 -7.61 2.45 12.25
C GLY A 108 -6.61 2.41 11.08
N PHE A 109 -5.33 2.21 11.33
CA PHE A 109 -4.31 2.06 10.30
C PHE A 109 -3.24 1.06 10.73
N ARG A 110 -2.74 0.27 9.78
CA ARG A 110 -1.61 -0.64 10.00
C ARG A 110 -0.83 -0.84 8.70
N TRP A 111 0.45 -0.49 8.71
CA TRP A 111 1.37 -0.94 7.69
C TRP A 111 1.53 -2.46 7.70
N LEU A 112 1.66 -3.05 6.51
CA LEU A 112 1.94 -4.47 6.32
C LEU A 112 3.29 -4.61 5.62
N GLY A 113 4.28 -5.14 6.34
CA GLY A 113 5.56 -5.53 5.77
C GLY A 113 6.52 -6.06 6.82
N PHE A 114 7.64 -6.64 6.38
CA PHE A 114 8.71 -7.10 7.27
C PHE A 114 9.93 -6.18 7.31
N ILE A 115 9.95 -5.11 6.52
CA ILE A 115 11.00 -4.09 6.51
C ILE A 115 10.37 -2.75 6.82
N VAL A 116 10.96 -2.04 7.78
CA VAL A 116 10.76 -0.61 7.98
C VAL A 116 12.02 0.08 7.51
N ASP A 117 11.88 1.11 6.69
CA ASP A 117 13.00 1.84 6.12
C ASP A 117 12.78 3.35 6.26
N THR A 118 13.89 4.08 6.27
CA THR A 118 13.92 5.54 6.34
C THR A 118 14.54 6.09 5.07
N ASP A 119 13.95 7.15 4.51
CA ASP A 119 14.50 7.89 3.38
C ASP A 119 14.48 9.40 3.67
N ASP A 120 15.12 10.17 2.80
CA ASP A 120 15.13 11.63 2.83
C ASP A 120 14.19 12.24 1.75
N PRO A 121 13.88 13.55 1.82
CA PRO A 121 13.01 14.23 0.85
C PRO A 121 13.45 14.17 -0.61
N ARG A 122 14.67 13.71 -0.88
CA ARG A 122 15.28 13.58 -2.21
C ARG A 122 15.50 12.11 -2.59
N GLY A 123 15.09 11.18 -1.73
CA GLY A 123 15.19 9.74 -1.94
C GLY A 123 16.62 9.23 -2.05
N ARG A 124 17.62 9.93 -1.50
CA ARG A 124 19.04 9.63 -1.77
C ARG A 124 19.48 8.31 -1.15
N ARG A 125 18.87 7.92 -0.03
CA ARG A 125 19.23 6.69 0.66
C ARG A 125 18.68 5.44 -0.03
N LEU A 126 17.45 5.48 -0.52
CA LEU A 126 16.78 4.28 -1.03
C LEU A 126 16.44 4.34 -2.53
N PHE A 127 15.93 5.48 -3.02
CA PHE A 127 15.47 5.60 -4.40
C PHE A 127 16.63 5.79 -5.39
N VAL A 128 17.59 6.66 -5.07
CA VAL A 128 18.77 6.93 -5.91
C VAL A 128 19.61 5.67 -6.17
N PRO A 129 19.98 4.85 -5.16
CA PRO A 129 20.77 3.63 -5.39
C PRO A 129 19.93 2.43 -5.84
N TRP A 130 18.61 2.59 -6.03
CA TRP A 130 17.73 1.49 -6.42
C TRP A 130 18.09 0.97 -7.81
N SER A 131 18.22 -0.35 -7.96
CA SER A 131 18.64 -0.97 -9.23
C SER A 131 17.69 -0.72 -10.41
N LYS A 132 16.43 -0.36 -10.15
CA LYS A 132 15.47 0.01 -11.20
C LYS A 132 15.40 1.53 -11.46
N ASN A 133 16.29 2.31 -10.84
CA ASN A 133 16.59 3.71 -11.15
C ASN A 133 18.01 3.79 -11.75
N PRO A 134 18.20 3.38 -13.02
CA PRO A 134 19.53 3.35 -13.65
C PRO A 134 20.16 4.74 -13.74
N ASP A 135 19.33 5.78 -13.89
CA ASP A 135 19.78 7.17 -14.03
C ASP A 135 20.18 7.81 -12.69
N ARG A 136 19.97 7.10 -11.57
CA ARG A 136 20.28 7.59 -10.20
C ARG A 136 19.67 8.96 -9.91
N ARG A 137 18.50 9.25 -10.50
CA ARG A 137 17.80 10.51 -10.28
C ARG A 137 17.26 10.58 -8.85
N GLU A 138 17.24 11.78 -8.29
CA GLU A 138 16.61 12.04 -7.00
C GLU A 138 15.08 11.88 -7.10
N LEU A 139 14.45 11.44 -6.01
CA LEU A 139 13.00 11.44 -5.87
C LEU A 139 12.54 12.84 -5.47
N ALA A 140 11.64 13.46 -6.20
CA ALA A 140 11.12 14.79 -5.86
C ALA A 140 10.04 14.73 -4.76
N LEU A 141 10.32 14.05 -3.64
CA LEU A 141 9.36 13.86 -2.54
C LEU A 141 9.05 15.17 -1.83
N ASP A 142 10.05 16.05 -1.66
CA ASP A 142 9.87 17.44 -1.21
C ASP A 142 8.81 18.21 -2.00
N ARG A 143 8.88 18.17 -3.33
CA ARG A 143 7.93 18.82 -4.25
C ARG A 143 6.58 18.14 -4.19
N PHE A 144 6.55 16.81 -4.21
CA PHE A 144 5.33 16.03 -4.09
C PHE A 144 4.58 16.35 -2.80
N HIS A 145 5.30 16.49 -1.68
CA HIS A 145 4.73 16.76 -0.38
C HIS A 145 4.09 18.16 -0.32
N LEU A 146 4.79 19.17 -0.85
CA LEU A 146 4.24 20.51 -1.01
C LEU A 146 2.99 20.50 -1.90
N GLU A 147 3.04 19.78 -3.02
CA GLU A 147 1.91 19.71 -3.95
C GLU A 147 0.72 18.97 -3.34
N LEU A 148 0.90 17.84 -2.66
CA LEU A 148 -0.19 17.05 -2.09
C LEU A 148 -0.73 17.67 -0.80
N PHE A 149 0.14 17.92 0.18
CA PHE A 149 -0.22 18.31 1.55
C PHE A 149 -0.20 19.82 1.79
N GLY A 150 0.50 20.60 0.96
CA GLY A 150 0.71 22.03 1.21
C GLY A 150 1.72 22.34 2.31
N SER A 151 2.52 21.36 2.73
CA SER A 151 3.51 21.46 3.80
C SER A 151 4.87 20.92 3.33
N PRO A 152 5.99 21.33 3.96
CA PRO A 152 7.31 20.79 3.62
C PRO A 152 7.42 19.31 4.03
N CYS A 153 8.17 18.53 3.23
CA CYS A 153 8.47 17.15 3.56
C CYS A 153 9.38 17.05 4.80
N PRO A 154 9.11 16.13 5.74
CA PRO A 154 10.02 15.84 6.84
C PRO A 154 11.40 15.35 6.35
N GLU A 155 12.47 15.74 7.04
CA GLU A 155 13.86 15.30 6.73
C GLU A 155 14.05 13.78 6.80
N ARG A 156 13.21 13.09 7.58
CA ARG A 156 13.23 11.64 7.72
C ARG A 156 11.84 11.09 7.51
N VAL A 157 11.67 10.36 6.42
CA VAL A 157 10.41 9.72 6.07
C VAL A 157 10.53 8.22 6.28
N ARG A 158 9.75 7.68 7.21
CA ARG A 158 9.76 6.27 7.59
C ARG A 158 8.56 5.56 7.04
N PHE A 159 8.76 4.41 6.42
CA PHE A 159 7.69 3.71 5.73
C PHE A 159 7.99 2.22 5.61
N PHE A 160 6.99 1.48 5.13
CA PHE A 160 7.12 0.06 4.79
C PHE A 160 7.16 -0.08 3.26
N PRO A 161 8.30 -0.51 2.68
CA PRO A 161 8.39 -0.77 1.25
C PRO A 161 7.34 -1.79 0.78
N GLY A 162 6.80 -1.57 -0.40
CA GLY A 162 5.76 -2.39 -1.04
C GLY A 162 4.35 -1.81 -0.98
N ALA A 163 4.13 -0.72 -0.22
CA ALA A 163 2.83 -0.04 -0.12
C ALA A 163 1.65 -0.99 0.17
N ASN A 164 1.81 -1.89 1.15
CA ASN A 164 0.73 -2.76 1.63
C ASN A 164 0.29 -2.27 3.02
N PHE A 165 -1.00 -2.04 3.21
CA PHE A 165 -1.52 -1.51 4.47
C PHE A 165 -3.01 -1.81 4.66
N ILE A 166 -3.49 -1.56 5.87
CA ILE A 166 -4.91 -1.59 6.24
C ILE A 166 -5.29 -0.17 6.67
N ALA A 167 -6.41 0.34 6.19
CA ALA A 167 -6.97 1.62 6.61
C ALA A 167 -8.47 1.48 6.87
N SER A 168 -8.94 2.05 7.98
CA SER A 168 -10.36 2.12 8.29
C SER A 168 -11.03 3.18 7.42
N ARG A 169 -12.33 3.02 7.19
CA ARG A 169 -13.14 4.05 6.55
C ARG A 169 -13.04 5.38 7.27
N GLU A 170 -13.04 5.37 8.61
CA GLU A 170 -12.97 6.58 9.43
C GLU A 170 -11.64 7.31 9.20
N ARG A 171 -10.54 6.57 9.04
CA ARG A 171 -9.23 7.15 8.66
C ARG A 171 -9.21 7.71 7.26
N ILE A 172 -9.73 6.97 6.29
CA ILE A 172 -9.85 7.46 4.90
C ILE A 172 -10.76 8.70 4.87
N ARG A 173 -11.87 8.72 5.61
CA ARG A 173 -12.79 9.87 5.64
C ARG A 173 -12.35 11.03 6.51
N SER A 174 -11.21 10.92 7.20
CA SER A 174 -10.60 12.06 7.91
C SER A 174 -10.09 13.14 6.94
N ARG A 175 -9.89 12.77 5.66
CA ARG A 175 -9.65 13.70 4.56
C ARG A 175 -10.88 13.78 3.65
N PRO A 176 -11.21 14.96 3.12
CA PRO A 176 -12.32 15.13 2.18
C PRO A 176 -12.05 14.43 0.83
N LEU A 177 -13.11 14.17 0.06
CA LEU A 177 -13.02 13.47 -1.22
C LEU A 177 -12.12 14.20 -2.24
N ASP A 178 -12.15 15.52 -2.26
CA ASP A 178 -11.35 16.37 -3.15
C ASP A 178 -9.83 16.18 -2.93
N PHE A 179 -9.40 15.92 -1.69
CA PHE A 179 -8.02 15.54 -1.39
C PHE A 179 -7.62 14.26 -2.15
N TYR A 180 -8.47 13.24 -2.14
CA TYR A 180 -8.20 11.99 -2.85
C TYR A 180 -8.29 12.12 -4.37
N GLN A 181 -9.16 13.00 -4.88
CA GLN A 181 -9.22 13.33 -6.31
C GLN A 181 -7.93 14.03 -6.76
N LYS A 182 -7.44 14.99 -5.97
CA LYS A 182 -6.14 15.62 -6.20
C LYS A 182 -4.99 14.61 -6.14
N ALA A 183 -4.98 13.74 -5.14
CA ALA A 183 -3.98 12.68 -5.03
C ALA A 183 -4.02 11.74 -6.25
N LEU A 184 -5.21 11.39 -6.74
CA LEU A 184 -5.36 10.55 -7.93
C LEU A 184 -4.75 11.23 -9.17
N LEU A 185 -4.99 12.53 -9.37
CA LEU A 185 -4.36 13.29 -10.45
C LEU A 185 -2.83 13.29 -10.34
N LEU A 186 -2.29 13.48 -9.13
CA LEU A 186 -0.83 13.40 -8.89
C LEU A 186 -0.28 12.00 -9.16
N ALA A 187 -1.03 10.94 -8.86
CA ALA A 187 -0.60 9.57 -9.13
C ALA A 187 -0.42 9.28 -10.64
N GLU A 188 -1.12 10.01 -11.50
CA GLU A 188 -0.99 9.92 -12.96
C GLU A 188 0.09 10.84 -13.51
N ALA A 189 0.14 12.09 -13.04
CA ALA A 189 0.91 13.15 -13.67
C ALA A 189 2.30 13.38 -13.03
N PHE A 190 2.48 13.08 -11.75
CA PHE A 190 3.70 13.43 -11.04
C PHE A 190 4.82 12.39 -11.32
N PRO A 191 6.05 12.80 -11.66
CA PRO A 191 7.16 11.89 -11.90
C PRO A 191 7.43 10.99 -10.69
N ASP A 192 7.52 9.68 -10.91
CA ASP A 192 7.78 8.70 -9.84
C ASP A 192 6.76 8.73 -8.69
N ALA A 193 5.53 9.22 -8.94
CA ALA A 193 4.49 9.41 -7.92
C ALA A 193 4.29 8.20 -7.01
N ALA A 194 4.29 6.99 -7.57
CA ALA A 194 4.11 5.76 -6.80
C ALA A 194 5.17 5.59 -5.69
N HIS A 195 6.42 5.99 -5.95
CA HIS A 195 7.49 5.97 -4.95
C HIS A 195 7.32 7.08 -3.90
N CYS A 196 6.77 8.23 -4.28
CA CYS A 196 6.38 9.25 -3.31
C CYS A 196 5.24 8.74 -2.41
N PHE A 197 4.15 8.21 -3.00
CA PHE A 197 3.01 7.65 -2.28
C PHE A 197 3.40 6.52 -1.32
N GLU A 198 4.27 5.60 -1.75
CA GLU A 198 4.79 4.51 -0.91
C GLU A 198 5.37 5.01 0.43
N ARG A 199 5.92 6.23 0.46
CA ARG A 199 6.54 6.84 1.63
C ARG A 199 5.57 7.55 2.58
N VAL A 200 4.35 7.86 2.13
CA VAL A 200 3.45 8.80 2.84
C VAL A 200 2.01 8.31 3.01
N TRP A 201 1.73 7.02 2.82
CA TRP A 201 0.35 6.51 2.94
C TRP A 201 -0.26 6.74 4.33
N ASP A 202 0.52 6.63 5.40
CA ASP A 202 0.05 6.92 6.74
C ASP A 202 -0.29 8.41 6.93
N GLU A 203 0.56 9.31 6.41
CA GLU A 203 0.30 10.75 6.43
C GLU A 203 -0.95 11.14 5.61
N ILE A 204 -1.19 10.46 4.48
CA ILE A 204 -2.44 10.57 3.71
C ILE A 204 -3.68 10.31 4.58
N PHE A 205 -3.56 9.40 5.55
CA PHE A 205 -4.62 9.08 6.51
C PHE A 205 -4.49 9.84 7.85
N GLY A 206 -3.62 10.85 7.90
CA GLY A 206 -3.47 11.76 9.03
C GLY A 206 -2.87 11.12 10.27
N ILE A 207 -1.98 10.12 10.11
CA ILE A 207 -1.33 9.43 11.22
C ILE A 207 0.16 9.20 10.93
N ALA A 208 0.99 9.18 11.98
CA ALA A 208 2.31 8.57 11.93
C ALA A 208 2.15 7.07 12.14
N GLY A 209 2.16 6.30 11.05
CA GLY A 209 1.82 4.87 11.06
C GLY A 209 2.99 3.95 11.39
N VAL A 210 4.22 4.48 11.40
CA VAL A 210 5.43 3.75 11.78
C VAL A 210 5.75 3.97 13.26
N ASP A 211 5.81 2.88 14.02
CA ASP A 211 6.33 2.90 15.39
C ASP A 211 7.86 3.05 15.36
N GLU A 212 8.36 4.18 15.83
CA GLU A 212 9.79 4.49 15.86
C GLU A 212 10.60 3.51 16.72
N ALA A 213 9.99 2.87 17.72
CA ALA A 213 10.66 1.90 18.57
C ALA A 213 11.19 0.70 17.76
N LEU A 214 10.51 0.36 16.66
CA LEU A 214 10.92 -0.73 15.74
C LEU A 214 12.31 -0.49 15.13
N LEU A 215 12.67 0.77 14.89
CA LEU A 215 13.95 1.13 14.28
C LEU A 215 15.10 1.08 15.30
N SER A 216 14.82 1.30 16.58
CA SER A 216 15.83 1.32 17.65
C SER A 216 17.01 2.24 17.29
N GLY A 217 16.71 3.43 16.76
CA GLY A 217 17.71 4.43 16.34
C GLY A 217 18.37 4.19 14.97
N ARG A 218 18.07 3.08 14.28
CA ARG A 218 18.61 2.77 12.94
C ARG A 218 17.73 3.35 11.83
N ASP A 219 18.22 3.33 10.60
CA ASP A 219 17.43 3.71 9.42
C ASP A 219 16.62 2.56 8.82
N THR A 220 17.01 1.30 9.11
CA THR A 220 16.30 0.09 8.65
C THR A 220 16.08 -0.86 9.80
N ALA A 221 14.88 -1.45 9.87
CA ALA A 221 14.56 -2.57 10.74
C ALA A 221 13.95 -3.72 9.96
N TYR A 222 14.43 -4.93 10.22
CA TYR A 222 13.85 -6.17 9.72
C TYR A 222 13.03 -6.80 10.84
N LEU A 223 11.72 -6.85 10.67
CA LEU A 223 10.77 -7.39 11.64
C LEU A 223 10.69 -8.93 11.59
N ARG A 224 11.48 -9.55 10.70
CA ARG A 224 11.70 -10.99 10.60
C ARG A 224 13.19 -11.27 10.51
N PRO A 225 13.67 -12.43 11.03
CA PRO A 225 15.03 -12.88 10.77
C PRO A 225 15.22 -13.08 9.27
N VAL A 226 16.06 -12.27 8.64
CA VAL A 226 16.48 -12.50 7.25
C VAL A 226 17.44 -13.69 7.26
N LYS A 227 17.08 -14.81 6.60
CA LYS A 227 18.07 -15.85 6.28
C LYS A 227 19.06 -15.22 5.30
N ARG A 228 20.20 -14.72 5.81
CA ARG A 228 21.31 -14.31 4.94
C ARG A 228 21.69 -15.51 4.07
N ILE A 229 21.64 -15.33 2.75
CA ILE A 229 22.34 -16.22 1.83
C ILE A 229 23.83 -15.95 2.10
N THR A 230 24.49 -16.87 2.80
CA THR A 230 25.95 -16.93 2.86
C THR A 230 26.46 -17.06 1.43
N ARG A 231 27.01 -15.97 0.88
CA ARG A 231 27.88 -16.08 -0.29
C ARG A 231 29.12 -16.84 0.18
N ALA A 232 29.26 -18.07 -0.27
CA ALA A 232 30.50 -18.81 -0.17
C ALA A 232 31.57 -18.03 -0.93
N THR A 233 32.56 -17.50 -0.20
CA THR A 233 33.86 -17.17 -0.77
C THR A 233 34.52 -18.49 -1.16
N SER A 234 34.65 -18.71 -2.47
CA SER A 234 35.67 -19.58 -3.05
C SER A 234 36.90 -18.72 -3.34
#